data_AF-A0A9D8ER33-F1
#
_entry.id   AF-A0A9D8ER33-F1
#
_cell.length_a   1.000
_cell.length_b   1.000
_cell.length_c   1.000
_cell.angle_alpha   90.00
_cell.angle_beta   90.00
_cell.angle_gamma   90.00
#
_symmetry.space_group_name_H-M   'P 1'
#
loop_
_entity.id
_entity.type
_entity.pdbx_description
1 polymer ?
#
loop_
_entity_poly.entity_id
_entity_poly.type
_entity_poly.pdbx_seq_one_letter_code
_entity_poly.pdbx_strand_id
1 'polypeptide(L)'
;MKFDTLKSYIRLPRNVYFILIADIINSAGSFVYPFLAMFLTVKLGHSEYFAGIILTVVIAAEGVGRLIGGKLADWVGRKIVIIILSLIGAAIYVAIAFLKNPAAVPYLIIIAGFIKSGALPALNALIIDVTDKKNRNDAFSLVYLGHNIGFAIGPLAAGFLF
;
A
#
# COMPACT_ATOMS: atom_id res chain seq x y z
N MET A 1 1.27 31.43 -7.97
CA MET A 1 1.63 30.34 -7.04
C MET A 1 0.93 29.00 -7.33
N LYS A 2 -0.41 28.92 -7.57
CA LYS A 2 -1.08 27.62 -7.87
C LYS A 2 -0.86 27.06 -9.30
N PHE A 3 -0.56 27.90 -10.28
CA PHE A 3 -0.42 27.47 -11.69
C PHE A 3 0.98 26.91 -12.03
N ASP A 4 2.01 27.25 -11.26
CA ASP A 4 3.39 26.81 -11.54
C ASP A 4 3.60 25.34 -11.15
N THR A 5 2.91 24.87 -10.11
CA THR A 5 2.93 23.47 -9.63
C THR A 5 2.26 22.51 -10.61
N LEU A 6 1.12 22.91 -11.20
CA LEU A 6 0.47 22.09 -12.24
C LEU A 6 1.34 21.96 -13.50
N LYS A 7 2.02 23.05 -13.90
CA LYS A 7 2.96 23.01 -15.03
C LYS A 7 4.17 22.13 -14.73
N SER A 8 4.64 22.08 -13.49
CA SER A 8 5.77 21.21 -13.11
C SER A 8 5.38 19.73 -13.13
N TYR A 9 4.16 19.39 -12.67
CA TYR A 9 3.64 18.02 -12.75
C TYR A 9 3.55 17.49 -14.17
N ILE A 10 3.07 18.29 -15.12
CA ILE A 10 2.93 17.89 -16.54
C ILE A 10 4.30 17.59 -17.18
N ARG A 11 5.38 18.19 -16.68
CA ARG A 11 6.75 18.05 -17.21
C ARG A 11 7.51 16.88 -16.61
N LEU A 12 6.88 16.06 -15.76
CA LEU A 12 7.55 14.91 -15.15
C LEU A 12 7.85 13.81 -16.18
N PRO A 13 8.89 13.00 -15.94
CA PRO A 13 9.21 11.84 -16.77
C PRO A 13 8.02 10.87 -16.86
N ARG A 14 7.83 10.25 -18.05
CA ARG A 14 6.71 9.31 -18.30
C ARG A 14 6.60 8.20 -17.25
N ASN A 15 7.73 7.73 -16.74
CA ASN A 15 7.81 6.68 -15.72
C ASN A 15 7.14 7.08 -14.40
N VAL A 16 7.15 8.37 -14.04
CA VAL A 16 6.50 8.86 -12.82
C VAL A 16 4.99 8.70 -12.90
N TYR A 17 4.37 8.87 -14.07
CA TYR A 17 2.93 8.67 -14.24
C TYR A 17 2.54 7.19 -14.14
N PHE A 18 3.38 6.27 -14.62
CA PHE A 18 3.14 4.83 -14.40
C PHE A 18 3.22 4.47 -12.91
N ILE A 19 4.19 5.04 -12.20
CA ILE A 19 4.31 4.89 -10.74
C ILE A 19 3.08 5.46 -10.03
N LEU A 20 2.64 6.66 -10.41
CA LEU A 20 1.44 7.32 -9.87
C LEU A 20 0.20 6.45 -10.01
N ILE A 21 -0.08 5.94 -11.22
CA ILE A 21 -1.27 5.11 -11.46
C ILE A 21 -1.19 3.80 -10.65
N ALA A 22 -0.01 3.17 -10.63
CA ALA A 22 0.20 1.95 -9.85
C ALA A 22 0.00 2.18 -8.35
N ASP A 23 0.50 3.31 -7.81
CA ASP A 23 0.34 3.68 -6.42
C ASP A 23 -1.13 3.99 -6.08
N ILE A 24 -1.86 4.72 -6.93
CA ILE A 24 -3.30 4.96 -6.75
C ILE A 24 -4.08 3.64 -6.65
N ILE A 25 -3.81 2.68 -7.54
CA ILE A 25 -4.48 1.37 -7.51
C ILE A 25 -4.13 0.62 -6.22
N ASN A 26 -2.85 0.66 -5.82
CA ASN A 26 -2.38 -0.04 -4.62
C ASN A 26 -2.94 0.56 -3.32
N SER A 27 -3.00 1.90 -3.24
CA SER A 27 -3.53 2.63 -2.09
C SER A 27 -5.06 2.57 -2.02
N ALA A 28 -5.73 2.49 -3.17
CA ALA A 28 -7.16 2.21 -3.23
C ALA A 28 -7.53 0.86 -2.61
N GLY A 29 -6.63 -0.12 -2.56
CA GLY A 29 -6.82 -1.37 -1.82
C GLY A 29 -6.45 -1.30 -0.33
N SER A 30 -5.81 -0.23 0.14
CA SER A 30 -5.43 -0.04 1.56
C SER A 30 -6.60 0.43 2.43
N PHE A 31 -7.83 0.54 1.91
CA PHE A 31 -9.01 0.85 2.72
C PHE A 31 -9.32 -0.20 3.79
N VAL A 32 -8.69 -1.36 3.72
CA VAL A 32 -8.87 -2.41 4.73
C VAL A 32 -8.53 -1.87 6.13
N TYR A 33 -7.53 -0.99 6.28
CA TYR A 33 -7.08 -0.50 7.60
C TYR A 33 -8.14 0.23 8.44
N PRO A 34 -8.86 1.25 7.93
CA PRO A 34 -9.90 1.92 8.72
C PRO A 34 -11.04 0.99 9.14
N PHE A 35 -11.33 -0.05 8.36
CA PHE A 35 -12.37 -1.03 8.69
C PHE A 35 -11.84 -2.28 9.39
N LEU A 36 -10.52 -2.44 9.54
CA LEU A 36 -9.94 -3.70 10.00
C LEU A 36 -10.38 -4.04 11.43
N ALA A 37 -10.39 -3.05 12.32
CA ALA A 37 -10.90 -3.21 13.68
C ALA A 37 -12.35 -3.69 13.66
N MET A 38 -13.22 -2.97 12.93
CA MET A 38 -14.64 -3.30 12.79
C MET A 38 -14.86 -4.66 12.12
N PHE A 39 -14.03 -5.02 11.15
CA PHE A 39 -14.11 -6.31 10.47
C PHE A 39 -13.78 -7.46 11.44
N LEU A 40 -12.73 -7.33 12.24
CA LEU A 40 -12.37 -8.32 13.25
C LEU A 40 -13.43 -8.43 14.35
N THR A 41 -14.00 -7.31 14.81
CA THR A 41 -14.96 -7.32 15.93
C THR A 41 -16.39 -7.60 15.48
N VAL A 42 -16.92 -6.84 14.51
CA VAL A 42 -18.32 -6.89 14.09
C VAL A 42 -18.59 -8.03 13.11
N LYS A 43 -17.71 -8.28 12.14
CA LYS A 43 -17.94 -9.35 11.13
C LYS A 43 -17.42 -10.72 11.59
N LEU A 44 -16.27 -10.77 12.24
CA LEU A 44 -15.67 -12.03 12.70
C LEU A 44 -15.98 -12.35 14.17
N GLY A 45 -16.55 -11.42 14.94
CA GLY A 45 -16.97 -11.66 16.32
C GLY A 45 -15.82 -11.73 17.34
N HIS A 46 -14.61 -11.25 17.00
CA HIS A 46 -13.50 -11.21 17.95
C HIS A 46 -13.65 -10.08 18.97
N SER A 47 -12.97 -10.21 20.11
CA SER A 47 -12.94 -9.14 21.12
C SER A 47 -12.16 -7.92 20.65
N GLU A 48 -12.51 -6.74 21.16
CA GLU A 48 -11.79 -5.50 20.91
C GLU A 48 -10.32 -5.58 21.32
N TYR A 49 -10.04 -6.25 22.45
CA TYR A 49 -8.68 -6.52 22.91
C TYR A 49 -7.87 -7.31 21.88
N PHE A 50 -8.45 -8.39 21.34
CA PHE A 50 -7.79 -9.17 20.31
C PHE A 50 -7.56 -8.37 19.02
N ALA A 51 -8.56 -7.59 18.59
CA ALA A 51 -8.41 -6.71 17.43
C ALA A 51 -7.28 -5.68 17.61
N GLY A 52 -7.15 -5.10 18.80
CA GLY A 52 -6.05 -4.18 19.15
C GLY A 52 -4.67 -4.83 19.06
N ILE A 53 -4.54 -6.09 19.54
CA ILE A 53 -3.30 -6.86 19.41
C ILE A 53 -2.99 -7.09 17.93
N ILE A 54 -3.95 -7.57 17.14
CA ILE A 54 -3.74 -7.86 15.72
C ILE A 54 -3.29 -6.60 14.97
N LEU A 55 -3.95 -5.45 15.18
CA LEU A 55 -3.56 -4.18 14.57
C LEU A 55 -2.12 -3.79 14.91
N THR A 56 -1.73 -3.94 16.17
CA THR A 56 -0.37 -3.65 16.63
C THR A 56 0.64 -4.57 15.92
N VAL A 57 0.33 -5.87 15.84
CA VAL A 57 1.19 -6.85 15.17
C VAL A 57 1.29 -6.59 13.67
N VAL A 58 0.19 -6.18 13.01
CA VAL A 58 0.19 -5.78 11.60
C VAL A 58 1.17 -4.63 11.38
N ILE A 59 1.08 -3.55 12.17
CA ILE A 59 1.97 -2.39 12.03
C ILE A 59 3.44 -2.77 12.28
N ALA A 60 3.70 -3.61 13.29
CA ALA A 60 5.05 -4.10 13.57
C ALA A 60 5.60 -4.96 12.41
N ALA A 61 4.79 -5.89 11.91
CA ALA A 61 5.11 -6.73 10.77
C ALA A 61 5.38 -5.89 9.51
N GLU A 62 4.59 -4.85 9.25
CA GLU A 62 4.85 -3.92 8.15
C GLU A 62 6.19 -3.22 8.28
N GLY A 63 6.57 -2.79 9.48
CA GLY A 63 7.88 -2.19 9.74
C GLY A 63 9.02 -3.12 9.35
N VAL A 64 8.94 -4.38 9.77
CA VAL A 64 9.94 -5.41 9.40
C VAL A 64 9.91 -5.67 7.89
N GLY A 65 8.71 -5.77 7.29
CA GLY A 65 8.52 -5.96 5.86
C GLY A 65 9.16 -4.85 5.02
N ARG A 66 9.08 -3.59 5.45
CA ARG A 66 9.76 -2.45 4.81
C ARG A 66 11.28 -2.62 4.82
N LEU A 67 11.87 -3.01 5.96
CA LEU A 67 13.32 -3.21 6.06
C LEU A 67 13.80 -4.32 5.11
N ILE A 68 13.10 -5.46 5.11
CA ILE A 68 13.44 -6.62 4.29
C ILE A 68 13.20 -6.31 2.80
N GLY A 69 12.03 -5.75 2.47
CA GLY A 69 11.66 -5.42 1.10
C GLY A 69 12.57 -4.37 0.46
N GLY A 70 13.04 -3.38 1.25
CA GLY A 70 14.03 -2.40 0.80
C GLY A 70 15.35 -3.07 0.40
N LYS A 71 15.89 -3.91 1.30
CA LYS A 71 17.13 -4.66 1.02
C LYS A 71 16.97 -5.60 -0.19
N LEU A 72 15.82 -6.27 -0.30
CA LEU A 72 15.52 -7.14 -1.43
C LEU A 72 15.46 -6.35 -2.76
N ALA A 73 14.89 -5.15 -2.73
CA ALA A 73 14.81 -4.27 -3.90
C ALA A 73 16.17 -3.80 -4.40
N ASP A 74 17.12 -3.58 -3.49
CA ASP A 74 18.49 -3.22 -3.85
C ASP A 74 19.25 -4.39 -4.50
N TRP A 75 18.89 -5.64 -4.20
CA TRP A 75 19.55 -6.84 -4.75
C TRP A 75 18.91 -7.36 -6.04
N VAL A 76 17.58 -7.43 -6.08
CA VAL A 76 16.83 -8.06 -7.18
C VAL A 76 16.37 -7.03 -8.21
N GLY A 77 16.34 -5.75 -7.83
CA GLY A 77 15.86 -4.66 -8.66
C GLY A 77 14.47 -4.18 -8.23
N ARG A 78 14.34 -2.85 -8.14
CA ARG A 78 13.18 -2.17 -7.54
C ARG A 78 11.86 -2.54 -8.21
N LYS A 79 11.80 -2.48 -9.55
CA LYS A 79 10.58 -2.76 -10.33
C LYS A 79 10.07 -4.18 -10.10
N ILE A 80 10.97 -5.16 -10.11
CA ILE A 80 10.63 -6.58 -9.94
C ILE A 80 10.05 -6.81 -8.53
N VAL A 81 10.71 -6.26 -7.51
CA VAL A 81 10.26 -6.40 -6.12
C VAL A 81 8.89 -5.75 -5.89
N ILE A 82 8.65 -4.54 -6.43
CA ILE A 82 7.33 -3.90 -6.34
C ILE A 82 6.23 -4.80 -6.92
N ILE A 83 6.45 -5.36 -8.11
CA ILE A 83 5.46 -6.20 -8.80
C ILE A 83 5.21 -7.48 -8.01
N ILE A 84 6.27 -8.21 -7.63
CA ILE A 84 6.14 -9.49 -6.92
C ILE A 84 5.44 -9.31 -5.58
N LEU A 85 5.89 -8.36 -4.76
CA LEU A 85 5.29 -8.13 -3.44
C LEU A 85 3.84 -7.66 -3.55
N SER A 86 3.52 -6.82 -4.53
CA SER A 86 2.13 -6.38 -4.78
C SER A 86 1.23 -7.54 -5.23
N LEU A 87 1.71 -8.42 -6.11
CA LEU A 87 0.95 -9.57 -6.59
C LEU A 87 0.72 -10.60 -5.49
N ILE A 88 1.73 -10.88 -4.67
CA ILE A 88 1.59 -11.81 -3.54
C ILE A 88 0.61 -11.22 -2.52
N GLY A 89 0.73 -9.94 -2.18
CA GLY A 89 -0.22 -9.26 -1.29
C GLY A 89 -1.66 -9.31 -1.81
N ALA A 90 -1.86 -9.05 -3.10
CA ALA A 90 -3.17 -9.14 -3.75
C ALA A 90 -3.72 -10.59 -3.71
N ALA A 91 -2.89 -11.59 -4.00
CA ALA A 91 -3.29 -12.99 -3.93
C ALA A 91 -3.74 -13.41 -2.52
N ILE A 92 -3.08 -12.91 -1.48
CA ILE A 92 -3.47 -13.17 -0.09
C ILE A 92 -4.84 -12.53 0.22
N TYR A 93 -5.06 -11.27 -0.19
CA TYR A 93 -6.38 -10.63 0.01
C TYR A 93 -7.50 -11.34 -0.74
N VAL A 94 -7.24 -11.82 -1.97
CA VAL A 94 -8.19 -12.66 -2.71
C VAL A 94 -8.45 -13.97 -1.97
N ALA A 95 -7.41 -14.62 -1.44
CA ALA A 95 -7.58 -15.84 -0.66
C ALA A 95 -8.42 -15.62 0.61
N ILE A 96 -8.23 -14.50 1.31
CA ILE A 96 -9.05 -14.10 2.47
C ILE A 96 -10.53 -13.98 2.06
N ALA A 97 -10.82 -13.39 0.89
CA ALA A 97 -12.20 -13.19 0.43
C ALA A 97 -13.00 -14.50 0.22
N PHE A 98 -12.31 -15.60 -0.08
CA PHE A 98 -12.93 -16.92 -0.27
C PHE A 98 -12.75 -17.87 0.93
N LEU A 99 -12.11 -17.40 2.01
CA LEU A 99 -11.76 -18.24 3.13
C LEU A 99 -13.00 -18.51 4.01
N LYS A 100 -13.29 -19.80 4.23
CA LYS A 100 -14.41 -20.23 5.09
C LYS A 100 -14.06 -20.26 6.58
N ASN A 101 -12.77 -20.23 6.91
CA ASN A 101 -12.30 -20.30 8.30
C ASN A 101 -11.98 -18.88 8.83
N PRO A 102 -12.83 -18.29 9.68
CA PRO A 102 -12.62 -16.93 10.18
C PRO A 102 -11.39 -16.81 11.09
N ALA A 103 -10.98 -17.88 11.76
CA ALA A 103 -9.83 -17.85 12.66
C ALA A 103 -8.48 -17.68 11.93
N ALA A 104 -8.40 -18.04 10.65
CA ALA A 104 -7.18 -17.90 9.85
C ALA A 104 -6.99 -16.47 9.29
N VAL A 105 -8.07 -15.67 9.24
CA VAL A 105 -8.09 -14.36 8.59
C VAL A 105 -7.11 -13.35 9.24
N PRO A 106 -7.05 -13.20 10.58
CA PRO A 106 -6.12 -12.25 11.21
C PRO A 106 -4.65 -12.53 10.87
N TYR A 107 -4.26 -13.80 10.82
CA TYR A 107 -2.89 -14.21 10.49
C TYR A 107 -2.53 -13.90 9.04
N LEU A 108 -3.46 -14.14 8.11
CA LEU A 108 -3.27 -13.81 6.70
C LEU A 108 -3.18 -12.29 6.49
N ILE A 109 -3.90 -11.48 7.26
CA ILE A 109 -3.78 -10.01 7.22
C ILE A 109 -2.38 -9.57 7.67
N ILE A 110 -1.83 -10.17 8.74
CA ILE A 110 -0.46 -9.88 9.19
C ILE A 110 0.55 -10.20 8.09
N ILE A 111 0.42 -11.37 7.46
CA ILE A 111 1.31 -11.79 6.35
C ILE A 111 1.14 -10.85 5.15
N ALA A 112 -0.09 -10.49 4.78
CA ALA A 112 -0.34 -9.55 3.70
C ALA A 112 0.28 -8.18 3.98
N GLY A 113 0.15 -7.66 5.20
CA GLY A 113 0.76 -6.41 5.64
C GLY A 113 2.28 -6.46 5.53
N PHE A 114 2.92 -7.50 6.07
CA PHE A 114 4.36 -7.72 5.97
C PHE A 114 4.86 -7.72 4.51
N ILE A 115 4.20 -8.48 3.63
CA ILE A 115 4.64 -8.63 2.24
C ILE A 115 4.41 -7.34 1.47
N LYS A 116 3.22 -6.75 1.58
CA LYS A 116 2.85 -5.53 0.85
C LYS A 116 3.73 -4.34 1.26
N SER A 117 4.06 -4.21 2.54
CA SER A 117 4.82 -3.05 3.03
C SER A 117 6.23 -2.96 2.45
N GLY A 118 6.81 -4.09 2.05
CA GLY A 118 8.13 -4.14 1.42
C GLY A 118 8.20 -3.43 0.05
N ALA A 119 7.06 -3.18 -0.60
CA ALA A 119 7.01 -2.48 -1.89
C ALA A 119 7.26 -0.97 -1.74
N LEU A 120 6.91 -0.36 -0.61
CA LEU A 120 7.02 1.09 -0.38
C LEU A 120 8.46 1.64 -0.51
N PRO A 121 9.48 1.08 0.17
CA PRO A 121 10.86 1.56 0.01
C PRO A 121 11.37 1.36 -1.42
N ALA A 122 10.99 0.26 -2.07
CA ALA A 122 11.33 -0.01 -3.46
C ALA A 122 10.71 1.05 -4.40
N LEU A 123 9.45 1.43 -4.16
CA LEU A 123 8.73 2.48 -4.89
C LEU A 123 9.41 3.85 -4.74
N ASN A 124 9.71 4.25 -3.50
CA ASN A 124 10.38 5.51 -3.21
C ASN A 124 11.73 5.61 -3.90
N ALA A 125 12.48 4.53 -3.89
CA ALA A 125 13.78 4.51 -4.54
C ALA A 125 13.66 4.42 -6.07
N LEU A 126 12.61 3.79 -6.61
CA LEU A 126 12.32 3.83 -8.05
C LEU A 126 11.96 5.24 -8.53
N ILE A 127 11.23 6.03 -7.73
CA ILE A 127 10.98 7.45 -8.01
C ILE A 127 12.30 8.22 -8.10
N ILE A 128 13.23 7.96 -7.17
CA ILE A 128 14.57 8.59 -7.17
C ILE A 128 15.35 8.24 -8.44
N ASP A 129 15.31 6.98 -8.89
CA ASP A 129 16.03 6.50 -10.07
C ASP A 129 15.52 7.13 -11.38
N VAL A 130 14.21 7.44 -11.46
CA VAL A 130 13.59 8.01 -12.66
C VAL A 130 13.47 9.53 -12.64
N THR A 131 14.02 10.19 -11.60
CA THR A 131 13.94 11.65 -11.41
C THR A 131 15.31 12.29 -11.15
N ASP A 132 15.41 13.58 -11.42
CA ASP A 132 16.58 14.40 -11.12
C ASP A 132 16.34 15.33 -9.92
N LYS A 133 17.40 16.00 -9.45
CA LYS A 133 17.30 16.90 -8.28
C LYS A 133 16.29 18.04 -8.44
N LYS A 134 15.95 18.44 -9.66
CA LYS A 134 15.06 19.58 -9.94
C LYS A 134 13.59 19.16 -9.88
N ASN A 135 13.25 17.95 -10.35
CA ASN A 135 11.87 17.48 -10.45
C ASN A 135 11.48 16.41 -9.41
N ARG A 136 12.43 15.87 -8.64
CA ARG A 136 12.18 14.83 -7.63
C ARG A 136 11.14 15.22 -6.58
N ASN A 137 11.20 16.45 -6.07
CA ASN A 137 10.22 16.92 -5.07
C ASN A 137 8.80 16.96 -5.66
N ASP A 138 8.66 17.42 -6.90
CA ASP A 138 7.38 17.43 -7.61
C ASP A 138 6.87 16.00 -7.85
N ALA A 139 7.76 15.06 -8.21
CA ALA A 139 7.40 13.66 -8.41
C ALA A 139 6.89 13.01 -7.12
N PHE A 140 7.61 13.16 -6.00
CA PHE A 140 7.14 12.67 -4.70
C PHE A 140 5.82 13.32 -4.29
N SER A 141 5.67 14.62 -4.50
CA SER A 141 4.43 15.34 -4.17
C SER A 141 3.25 14.84 -5.00
N LEU A 142 3.44 14.62 -6.30
CA LEU A 142 2.40 14.11 -7.18
C LEU A 142 2.01 12.66 -6.83
N VAL A 143 2.99 11.78 -6.61
CA VAL A 143 2.73 10.40 -6.19
C VAL A 143 2.01 10.37 -4.84
N TYR A 144 2.44 11.19 -3.88
CA TYR A 144 1.77 11.30 -2.58
C TYR A 144 0.32 11.82 -2.70
N LEU A 145 0.07 12.77 -3.60
CA LEU A 145 -1.28 13.22 -3.91
C LEU A 145 -2.13 12.05 -4.45
N GLY A 146 -1.59 11.28 -5.40
CA GLY A 146 -2.24 10.07 -5.91
C GLY A 146 -2.51 9.05 -4.80
N HIS A 147 -1.55 8.81 -3.92
CA HIS A 147 -1.68 7.91 -2.79
C HIS A 147 -2.91 8.24 -1.96
N ASN A 148 -3.05 9.51 -1.57
CA ASN A 148 -4.18 9.99 -0.78
C ASN A 148 -5.51 9.89 -1.54
N ILE A 149 -5.52 10.13 -2.86
CA ILE A 149 -6.71 9.95 -3.70
C ILE A 149 -7.16 8.48 -3.68
N GLY A 150 -6.25 7.54 -3.92
CA GLY A 150 -6.59 6.12 -3.85
C GLY A 150 -7.06 5.72 -2.45
N PHE A 151 -6.33 6.13 -1.40
CA PHE A 151 -6.70 5.86 -0.01
C PHE A 151 -8.06 6.46 0.39
N ALA A 152 -8.49 7.56 -0.22
CA ALA A 152 -9.82 8.15 0.00
C ALA A 152 -10.93 7.44 -0.78
N ILE A 153 -10.66 7.00 -2.01
CA ILE A 153 -11.64 6.30 -2.85
C ILE A 153 -11.94 4.90 -2.31
N GLY A 154 -10.93 4.21 -1.78
CA GLY A 154 -11.09 2.84 -1.28
C GLY A 154 -12.20 2.70 -0.22
N PRO A 155 -12.18 3.48 0.89
CA PRO A 155 -13.22 3.47 1.90
C PRO A 155 -14.60 3.87 1.38
N LEU A 156 -14.67 4.80 0.42
CA LEU A 156 -15.94 5.17 -0.21
C LEU A 156 -16.55 3.98 -0.95
N ALA A 157 -15.75 3.23 -1.72
CA ALA A 157 -16.20 2.02 -2.40
C ALA A 157 -16.57 0.90 -1.41
N ALA A 158 -15.77 0.72 -0.36
CA ALA A 158 -15.99 -0.29 0.67
C ALA A 158 -17.24 -0.01 1.52
N GLY A 159 -17.52 1.25 1.83
CA GLY A 159 -18.69 1.66 2.59
C GLY A 159 -20.02 1.32 1.90
N PHE A 160 -20.05 1.10 0.59
CA PHE A 160 -21.24 0.56 -0.10
C PHE A 160 -21.41 -0.96 0.07
N LEU A 161 -20.39 -1.67 0.54
CA LEU A 161 -20.39 -3.13 0.76
C LEU A 161 -20.67 -3.52 2.21
N PHE A 162 -20.65 -2.57 3.14
CA PHE A 162 -20.89 -2.75 4.57
C PHE A 162 -22.23 -2.13 4.98
#